data_AF-A0A2T7VES0-F1
#
_entry.id   AF-A0A2T7VES0-F1
#
_cell.length_a   1.000
_cell.length_b   1.000
_cell.length_c   1.000
_cell.angle_alpha   90.00
_cell.angle_beta   90.00
_cell.angle_gamma   90.00
#
_symmetry.space_group_name_H-M   'P 1'
#
loop_
_entity.id
_entity.type
_entity.pdbx_description
1 polymer ?
#
loop_
_entity_poly.entity_id
_entity_poly.type
_entity_poly.pdbx_seq_one_letter_code
_entity_poly.pdbx_strand_id
1 'polypeptide(L)'
;MIALALLLSVQAVTPVAEPSAEDIVVTGRRQAARRLRIVTKTDRRTGDIRCVFKRRSGDAALDAGMCAGLLACAPVARTSAAVTACMTPVWKRLIDGEAAPAG
;
A
#
# COMPACT_ATOMS: atom_id res chain seq x y z
N MET A 1 -41.33 3.45 51.90
CA MET A 1 -39.90 3.81 51.74
C MET A 1 -39.33 2.98 50.60
N ILE A 2 -38.74 3.65 49.62
CA ILE A 2 -38.30 3.13 48.33
C ILE A 2 -36.99 2.38 48.53
N ALA A 3 -36.98 1.06 48.36
CA ALA A 3 -35.75 0.28 48.33
C ALA A 3 -35.14 0.41 46.94
N LEU A 4 -34.12 1.24 46.89
CA LEU A 4 -33.38 1.72 45.74
C LEU A 4 -32.79 0.56 44.92
N ALA A 5 -33.04 0.61 43.61
CA ALA A 5 -32.25 -0.04 42.58
C ALA A 5 -30.74 0.16 42.85
N LEU A 6 -29.93 -0.87 42.58
CA LEU A 6 -28.57 -0.80 42.02
C LEU A 6 -27.89 -2.16 42.26
N LEU A 7 -28.07 -3.10 41.35
CA LEU A 7 -27.07 -4.17 41.16
C LEU A 7 -26.67 -4.12 39.70
N LEU A 8 -25.65 -3.27 39.54
CA LEU A 8 -24.86 -2.95 38.37
C LEU A 8 -24.70 -4.12 37.41
N SER A 9 -25.11 -3.85 36.17
CA SER A 9 -24.56 -4.39 34.94
C SER A 9 -23.05 -4.64 35.03
N VAL A 10 -22.67 -5.89 35.27
CA VAL A 10 -21.34 -6.40 34.95
C VAL A 10 -21.27 -6.45 33.42
N GLN A 11 -20.88 -5.33 32.82
CA GLN A 11 -20.44 -5.35 31.43
C GLN A 11 -19.08 -6.04 31.43
N ALA A 12 -19.06 -7.31 31.01
CA ALA A 12 -17.84 -8.01 30.64
C ALA A 12 -17.23 -7.23 29.46
N VAL A 13 -16.33 -6.29 29.78
CA VAL A 13 -15.48 -5.66 28.79
C VAL A 13 -14.56 -6.76 28.30
N THR A 14 -14.96 -7.41 27.20
CA THR A 14 -14.06 -8.28 26.46
C THR A 14 -12.84 -7.43 26.10
N PRO A 15 -11.62 -7.82 26.48
CA PRO A 15 -10.43 -7.07 26.08
C PRO A 15 -10.40 -7.09 24.56
N VAL A 16 -10.66 -5.94 23.95
CA VAL A 16 -10.43 -5.73 22.52
C VAL A 16 -8.93 -5.90 22.36
N ALA A 17 -8.52 -6.99 21.72
CA ALA A 17 -7.12 -7.22 21.40
C ALA A 17 -6.62 -6.01 20.60
N GLU A 18 -5.69 -5.24 21.18
CA GLU A 18 -5.09 -4.13 20.48
C GLU A 18 -4.34 -4.69 19.26
N PRO A 19 -4.62 -4.18 18.05
CA PRO A 19 -3.90 -4.63 16.87
C PRO A 19 -2.41 -4.36 17.04
N SER A 20 -1.58 -5.31 16.62
CA SER A 20 -0.12 -5.14 16.67
C SER A 20 0.29 -3.91 15.85
N ALA A 21 1.38 -3.26 16.24
CA ALA A 21 1.89 -2.08 15.52
C ALA A 21 2.19 -2.43 14.05
N GLU A 22 2.67 -3.65 13.79
CA GLU A 22 2.92 -4.20 12.47
C GLU A 22 1.64 -4.27 11.61
N ASP A 23 0.53 -4.74 12.18
CA ASP A 23 -0.76 -4.82 11.49
C ASP A 23 -1.29 -3.42 11.13
N ILE A 24 -1.09 -2.44 12.02
CA ILE A 24 -1.46 -1.04 11.78
C ILE A 24 -0.63 -0.48 10.61
N VAL A 25 0.68 -0.76 10.57
CA VAL A 25 1.57 -0.31 9.48
C VAL A 25 1.17 -0.94 8.16
N VAL A 26 0.91 -2.25 8.10
CA VAL A 26 0.47 -2.95 6.88
C VAL A 26 -0.88 -2.39 6.39
N THR A 27 -1.81 -2.18 7.31
CA THR A 27 -3.12 -1.60 6.99
C THR A 27 -2.98 -0.17 6.47
N GLY A 28 -2.12 0.63 7.09
CA GLY A 28 -1.78 1.99 6.66
C GLY A 28 -1.17 2.01 5.25
N ARG A 29 -0.21 1.13 4.96
CA ARG A 29 0.40 1.01 3.62
C ARG A 29 -0.60 0.54 2.57
N ARG A 30 -1.49 -0.41 2.88
CA ARG A 30 -2.59 -0.81 1.96
C ARG A 30 -3.49 0.38 1.62
N GLN A 31 -3.82 1.22 2.60
CA GLN A 31 -4.62 2.41 2.36
C GLN A 31 -3.87 3.46 1.54
N ALA A 32 -2.59 3.69 1.82
CA ALA A 32 -1.74 4.60 1.05
C ALA A 32 -1.63 4.14 -0.41
N ALA A 33 -1.43 2.84 -0.64
CA ALA A 33 -1.31 2.27 -1.98
C ALA A 33 -2.60 2.42 -2.80
N ARG A 34 -3.79 2.35 -2.17
CA ARG A 34 -5.08 2.64 -2.84
C ARG A 34 -5.22 4.09 -3.32
N ARG A 35 -4.50 5.03 -2.71
CA ARG A 35 -4.50 6.45 -3.12
C ARG A 35 -3.50 6.73 -4.25
N LEU A 36 -2.48 5.89 -4.41
CA LEU A 36 -1.45 6.05 -5.43
C LEU A 36 -2.06 6.00 -6.83
N ARG A 37 -1.71 6.98 -7.66
CA ARG A 37 -1.95 6.93 -9.11
C ARG A 37 -0.67 7.30 -9.83
N ILE A 38 -0.10 6.33 -10.53
CA ILE A 38 1.14 6.47 -11.28
C ILE A 38 0.93 5.93 -12.69
N VAL A 39 1.55 6.57 -13.67
CA VAL A 39 1.58 6.11 -15.07
C VAL A 39 3.03 6.11 -15.54
N THR A 40 3.37 5.18 -16.43
CA THR A 40 4.62 5.26 -17.17
C THR A 40 4.40 6.07 -18.46
N LYS A 41 5.40 6.86 -18.84
CA LYS A 41 5.43 7.55 -20.13
C LYS A 41 6.74 7.24 -20.81
N THR A 42 6.66 6.88 -22.09
CA THR A 42 7.83 6.74 -22.94
C THR A 42 8.13 8.08 -23.61
N ASP A 43 9.37 8.54 -23.50
CA ASP A 43 9.88 9.63 -24.31
C ASP A 43 10.03 9.14 -25.75
N ARG A 44 9.37 9.82 -26.70
CA ARG A 44 9.37 9.38 -28.10
C ARG A 44 10.68 9.65 -28.84
N ARG A 45 11.51 10.56 -28.31
CA ARG A 45 12.80 10.94 -28.91
C ARG A 45 13.92 10.02 -28.44
N THR A 46 13.95 9.70 -27.15
CA THR A 46 15.03 8.87 -26.56
C THR A 46 14.63 7.43 -26.34
N GLY A 47 13.33 7.12 -26.30
CA GLY A 47 12.82 5.80 -25.92
C GLY A 47 12.77 5.58 -24.41
N ASP A 48 13.21 6.55 -23.59
CA ASP A 48 13.28 6.40 -22.14
C ASP A 48 11.90 6.28 -21.51
N ILE A 49 11.74 5.33 -20.61
CA ILE A 49 10.52 5.18 -19.82
C ILE A 49 10.70 5.94 -18.51
N ARG A 50 9.74 6.81 -18.20
CA ARG A 50 9.69 7.55 -16.93
C ARG A 50 8.38 7.32 -16.20
N CYS A 51 8.44 7.31 -14.87
CA CYS A 51 7.25 7.39 -14.03
C CYS A 51 6.69 8.81 -13.99
N VAL A 52 5.37 8.91 -13.96
CA VAL A 52 4.67 10.16 -13.70
C VAL A 52 3.59 9.91 -12.64
N PHE A 53 3.75 10.54 -11.48
CA PHE A 53 2.74 10.51 -10.43
C PHE A 53 1.59 11.46 -10.78
N LYS A 54 0.38 10.90 -10.88
CA LYS A 54 -0.88 11.65 -10.94
C LYS A 54 -1.41 11.97 -9.55
N ARG A 55 -1.13 11.09 -8.59
CA ARG A 55 -1.41 11.25 -7.16
C ARG A 55 -0.40 10.42 -6.38
N ARG A 56 0.17 10.99 -5.33
CA ARG A 56 1.09 10.30 -4.41
C ARG A 56 0.33 9.55 -3.32
N SER A 57 0.92 8.48 -2.79
CA SER A 57 0.33 7.68 -1.71
C SER A 57 0.36 8.39 -0.35
N GLY A 58 1.34 9.29 -0.16
CA GLY A 58 1.67 9.89 1.13
C GLY A 58 2.83 9.17 1.85
N ASP A 59 3.27 8.02 1.33
CA ASP A 59 4.45 7.27 1.78
C ASP A 59 5.52 7.35 0.69
N ALA A 60 6.64 8.02 1.00
CA ALA A 60 7.71 8.25 0.04
C ALA A 60 8.44 6.95 -0.37
N ALA A 61 8.57 5.99 0.56
CA ALA A 61 9.22 4.71 0.28
C ALA A 61 8.34 3.86 -0.64
N LEU A 62 7.03 3.84 -0.37
CA LEU A 62 6.05 3.18 -1.24
C LEU A 62 6.01 3.81 -2.63
N ASP A 63 5.98 5.14 -2.72
CA ASP A 63 5.99 5.87 -4.01
C ASP A 63 7.24 5.54 -4.83
N ALA A 64 8.42 5.58 -4.20
CA ALA A 64 9.69 5.30 -4.87
C ALA A 64 9.77 3.83 -5.34
N GLY A 65 9.40 2.89 -4.47
CA GLY A 65 9.43 1.47 -4.81
C GLY A 65 8.46 1.09 -5.93
N MET A 66 7.26 1.68 -5.92
CA MET A 66 6.29 1.49 -6.99
C MET A 66 6.77 2.03 -8.33
N CYS A 67 7.45 3.18 -8.32
CA CYS A 67 8.05 3.70 -9.54
C CYS A 67 9.20 2.82 -10.04
N ALA A 68 10.13 2.43 -9.18
CA ALA A 68 11.25 1.57 -9.56
C ALA A 68 10.75 0.25 -10.17
N GLY A 69 9.76 -0.39 -9.55
CA GLY A 69 9.13 -1.60 -10.09
C GLY A 69 8.49 -1.37 -11.46
N LEU A 70 7.77 -0.27 -11.65
CA LEU A 70 7.17 0.05 -12.94
C LEU A 70 8.21 0.28 -14.04
N LEU A 71 9.33 0.93 -13.72
CA LEU A 71 10.43 1.13 -14.67
C LEU A 71 11.13 -0.18 -15.02
N ALA A 72 11.26 -1.11 -14.08
CA ALA A 72 11.79 -2.45 -14.35
C ALA A 72 10.82 -3.32 -15.18
N CYS A 73 9.50 -3.19 -14.95
CA CYS A 73 8.49 -3.99 -15.64
C CYS A 73 8.09 -3.46 -17.02
N ALA A 74 8.10 -2.14 -17.22
CA ALA A 74 7.59 -1.53 -18.46
C ALA A 74 8.34 -1.94 -19.76
N PRO A 75 9.67 -2.16 -19.77
CA PRO A 75 10.38 -2.59 -20.97
C PRO A 75 9.98 -4.01 -21.44
N VAL A 76 9.64 -4.90 -20.51
CA VAL A 76 9.36 -6.32 -20.79
C VAL A 76 7.88 -6.62 -20.98
N ALA A 77 6.99 -5.72 -20.55
CA ALA A 77 5.55 -5.92 -20.57
C ALA A 77 4.86 -5.08 -21.66
N ARG A 78 4.33 -5.75 -22.69
CA ARG A 78 3.64 -5.08 -23.81
C ARG A 78 2.15 -4.80 -23.59
N THR A 79 1.58 -5.34 -22.52
CA THR A 79 0.15 -5.19 -22.19
C THR A 79 0.00 -4.76 -20.73
N SER A 80 -1.11 -4.12 -20.41
CA SER A 80 -1.47 -3.80 -19.02
C SER A 80 -1.50 -5.05 -18.13
N ALA A 81 -1.99 -6.18 -18.66
CA ALA A 81 -1.99 -7.46 -17.94
C ALA A 81 -0.58 -7.94 -17.62
N ALA A 82 0.36 -7.84 -18.56
CA ALA A 82 1.76 -8.20 -18.34
C ALA A 82 2.43 -7.27 -17.31
N VAL A 83 2.13 -5.97 -17.34
CA VAL A 83 2.62 -5.02 -16.32
C VAL A 83 2.09 -5.40 -14.95
N THR A 84 0.80 -5.69 -14.83
CA THR A 84 0.18 -6.12 -13.56
C THR A 84 0.80 -7.41 -13.04
N ALA A 85 1.01 -8.40 -13.90
CA ALA A 85 1.64 -9.66 -13.53
C ALA A 85 3.07 -9.44 -13.00
N CYS A 86 3.88 -8.64 -13.70
CA CYS A 86 5.22 -8.28 -13.26
C CYS A 86 5.23 -7.48 -11.94
N MET A 87 4.27 -6.58 -11.76
CA MET A 87 4.15 -5.73 -10.57
C MET A 87 3.57 -6.43 -9.34
N THR A 88 2.85 -7.54 -9.51
CA THR A 88 2.21 -8.28 -8.41
C THR A 88 3.18 -8.63 -7.26
N PRO A 89 4.35 -9.26 -7.52
CA PRO A 89 5.31 -9.54 -6.45
C PRO A 89 5.95 -8.28 -5.86
N VAL A 90 6.14 -7.22 -6.65
CA VAL A 90 6.64 -5.92 -6.16
C VAL A 90 5.64 -5.31 -5.18
N TRP A 91 4.36 -5.31 -5.53
CA TRP A 91 3.29 -4.78 -4.72
C TRP A 91 3.20 -5.48 -3.37
N LYS A 92 3.26 -6.83 -3.37
CA LYS A 92 3.22 -7.62 -2.15
C LYS A 92 4.33 -7.21 -1.18
N ARG A 93 5.58 -7.17 -1.66
CA ARG A 93 6.74 -6.81 -0.83
C ARG A 93 6.65 -5.41 -0.22
N LEU A 94 6.27 -4.41 -1.03
CA LEU A 94 6.16 -3.03 -0.56
C LEU A 94 5.07 -2.85 0.51
N ILE A 95 3.93 -3.53 0.34
CA ILE A 95 2.83 -3.55 1.32
C ILE A 95 3.29 -4.22 2.62
N ASP A 96 4.04 -5.31 2.50
CA ASP A 96 4.49 -6.13 3.63
C ASP A 96 5.65 -5.48 4.42
N GLY A 97 6.15 -4.31 4.01
CA GLY A 97 7.19 -3.61 4.76
C GLY A 97 8.54 -3.54 4.06
N GLU A 98 8.78 -4.45 3.10
CA GLU A 98 10.10 -4.74 2.57
C GLU A 98 10.66 -3.61 1.69
N ALA A 99 11.99 -3.55 1.62
CA ALA A 99 12.68 -2.60 0.76
C ALA A 99 12.29 -2.80 -0.70
N ALA A 100 12.19 -1.70 -1.43
CA ALA A 100 12.00 -1.74 -2.87
C ALA A 100 13.15 -2.52 -3.54
N PRO A 101 12.89 -3.29 -4.60
CA PRO A 101 13.97 -3.89 -5.38
C PRO A 101 14.89 -2.78 -5.90
N ALA A 102 16.21 -2.97 -5.71
CA ALA A 102 17.20 -2.12 -6.35
C ALA A 102 16.99 -2.21 -7.86
N GLY A 103 16.75 -1.06 -8.49
CA GLY A 103 16.60 -0.93 -9.94
C GLY A 103 17.92 -1.11 -10.68
#